data_AF-A0A6S7L4U8-F1
#
_entry.id   AF-A0A6S7L4U8-F1
#
_cell.length_a   1.000
_cell.length_b   1.000
_cell.length_c   1.000
_cell.angle_alpha   90.00
_cell.angle_beta   90.00
_cell.angle_gamma   90.00
#
_symmetry.space_group_name_H-M   'P 1'
#
loop_
_entity.id
_entity.type
_entity.pdbx_description
1 polymer ?
#
loop_
_entity_poly.entity_id
_entity_poly.type
_entity_poly.pdbx_seq_one_letter_code
_entity_poly.pdbx_strand_id
1 'polypeptide(L)' 'MDPNNYRPISVLSVVAKLFEKVIFDQTYEFLCNNNLLSDAQSGFRPLHSTLTALLDITDKWYSNMDN' A
#
# COMPACT_ATOMS: atom_id res chain seq x y z
N MET A 1 -24.32 -17.78 -11.43
CA MET A 1 -23.52 -16.60 -11.02
C MET A 1 -23.88 -16.31 -9.57
N ASP A 2 -22.93 -16.48 -8.66
CA ASP A 2 -23.17 -16.31 -7.22
C ASP A 2 -23.18 -14.82 -6.86
N PRO A 3 -24.29 -14.25 -6.35
CA PRO A 3 -24.38 -12.83 -5.98
C PRO A 3 -23.41 -12.40 -4.87
N ASN A 4 -22.85 -13.37 -4.13
CA ASN A 4 -21.89 -13.10 -3.05
C ASN A 4 -20.48 -12.73 -3.54
N ASN A 5 -20.22 -12.84 -4.84
CA ASN A 5 -18.90 -12.58 -5.42
C ASN A 5 -18.72 -11.11 -5.90
N TYR A 6 -19.67 -10.23 -5.60
CA TYR A 6 -19.58 -8.81 -5.95
C TYR A 6 -19.01 -8.02 -4.77
N ARG A 7 -17.90 -7.31 -5.01
CA ARG A 7 -17.38 -6.31 -4.07
C ARG A 7 -18.06 -4.97 -4.39
N PRO A 8 -18.98 -4.45 -3.55
CA PRO A 8 -19.64 -3.19 -3.82
C PRO A 8 -18.60 -2.06 -3.86
N ILE A 9 -18.66 -1.23 -4.90
CA ILE A 9 -17.77 -0.07 -5.08
C ILE A 9 -18.55 1.17 -4.66
N SER A 10 -17.97 1.96 -3.74
CA SER A 10 -18.55 3.25 -3.34
C SER A 10 -18.17 4.31 -4.38
N VAL A 11 -19.17 4.83 -5.10
CA VAL A 11 -18.97 5.97 -6.00
C VAL A 11 -19.06 7.25 -5.18
N LEU A 12 -17.91 7.76 -4.77
CA LEU A 12 -17.81 9.00 -4.01
C LEU A 12 -18.14 10.22 -4.89
N SER A 13 -18.81 11.21 -4.30
CA SER A 13 -19.02 12.52 -4.93
C SER A 13 -17.68 13.22 -5.18
N VAL A 14 -17.64 14.15 -6.14
CA VAL A 14 -16.41 14.90 -6.48
C VAL A 14 -15.81 15.59 -5.25
N VAL A 15 -16.66 16.16 -4.40
CA VAL A 15 -16.25 16.81 -3.15
C VAL A 15 -15.63 15.80 -2.19
N ALA A 16 -16.24 14.63 -2.01
CA ALA A 16 -15.71 13.60 -1.13
C ALA A 16 -14.33 13.08 -1.60
N LYS A 17 -14.12 12.91 -2.91
CA LYS A 17 -12.81 12.52 -3.46
C LYS A 17 -11.73 13.58 -3.22
N LEU A 18 -12.09 14.86 -3.26
CA LEU A 18 -11.15 15.94 -2.97
C LEU A 18 -10.71 15.88 -1.50
N PHE A 19 -11.67 15.71 -0.57
CA PHE A 19 -11.36 15.55 0.85
C PHE A 19 -10.53 14.30 1.12
N GLU A 20 -10.89 13.17 0.52
CA GLU A 20 -10.13 11.92 0.62
C GLU A 20 -8.66 12.14 0.24
N LYS A 21 -8.40 12.82 -0.88
CA LYS A 21 -7.05 13.15 -1.32
C LYS A 21 -6.30 14.04 -0.32
N VAL A 22 -6.94 15.12 0.15
CA VAL A 22 -6.31 16.07 1.09
C VAL A 22 -6.00 15.42 2.44
N ILE A 23 -6.89 14.56 2.93
CA ILE A 23 -6.69 13.81 4.18
C ILE A 23 -5.59 12.76 4.01
N PHE A 24 -5.60 12.05 2.89
CA PHE A 24 -4.57 11.08 2.55
C PHE A 24 -3.18 11.74 2.52
N ASP A 25 -3.02 12.84 1.79
CA ASP A 25 -1.73 13.51 1.63
C ASP A 25 -1.16 13.96 3.00
N GLN A 26 -1.99 14.56 3.88
CA GLN A 26 -1.57 14.95 5.23
C GLN A 26 -1.22 13.76 6.14
N THR A 27 -2.04 12.70 6.11
CA THR A 27 -1.83 11.53 6.96
C THR A 27 -0.58 10.78 6.51
N TYR A 28 -0.39 10.67 5.20
CA TYR A 28 0.76 10.01 4.60
C TYR A 28 2.06 10.75 4.95
N GLU A 29 2.08 12.08 4.83
CA GLU A 29 3.23 12.89 5.22
C GLU A 29 3.56 12.72 6.72
N PHE A 30 2.56 12.73 7.60
CA PHE A 30 2.74 12.47 9.02
C PHE A 30 3.35 11.09 9.29
N LEU A 31 2.83 10.05 8.64
CA LEU A 31 3.33 8.67 8.80
C LEU A 31 4.78 8.52 8.31
N CYS A 32 5.14 9.18 7.21
CA CYS A 32 6.51 9.23 6.70
C CYS A 32 7.44 9.98 7.65
N ASN A 33 7.08 11.19 8.08
CA ASN A 33 7.93 12.02 8.93
C ASN A 33 8.20 11.39 10.31
N ASN A 34 7.28 10.55 10.80
CA ASN A 34 7.43 9.85 12.08
C ASN A 34 8.00 8.43 11.93
N ASN A 35 8.41 8.01 10.72
CA ASN A 35 8.88 6.63 10.45
C ASN A 35 7.93 5.55 10.96
N LEU A 36 6.62 5.78 10.89
CA LEU A 36 5.59 4.85 11.41
C LEU A 36 5.20 3.78 10.40
N LEU A 37 5.63 3.93 9.15
CA LEU A 37 5.40 2.94 8.11
C LEU A 37 6.43 1.81 8.27
N SER A 38 5.98 0.55 8.24
CA SER A 38 6.88 -0.62 8.26
C SER A 38 7.74 -0.69 7.00
N ASP A 39 9.01 -1.05 7.13
CA ASP A 39 9.94 -1.24 6.01
C ASP A 39 9.51 -2.38 5.07
N ALA A 40 8.80 -3.38 5.60
CA ALA A 40 8.24 -4.47 4.81
C ALA A 40 6.92 -4.10 4.12
N GLN A 41 6.37 -2.91 4.36
CA GLN A 41 5.12 -2.47 3.74
C GLN A 41 5.38 -1.92 2.33
N SER A 42 5.26 -2.81 1.35
CA SER A 42 5.40 -2.47 -0.07
C SER A 42 4.10 -1.97 -0.71
N GLY A 43 2.94 -2.31 -0.16
CA GLY A 43 1.64 -1.78 -0.60
C GLY A 43 1.40 -0.35 -0.09
N PHE A 44 0.72 0.47 -0.90
CA PHE A 44 0.31 1.84 -0.53
C PHE A 44 1.45 2.81 -0.17
N ARG A 45 2.69 2.49 -0.57
CA ARG A 45 3.83 3.41 -0.54
C ARG A 45 4.22 3.80 -1.98
N PRO A 46 4.47 5.09 -2.27
CA PRO A 46 5.11 5.51 -3.49
C PRO A 46 6.49 4.86 -3.59
N LEU A 47 6.91 4.52 -4.81
CA LEU A 47 8.18 3.86 -5.14
C LEU A 47 8.32 2.38 -4.71
N HIS A 48 7.41 1.82 -3.91
CA HIS A 48 7.36 0.37 -3.65
C HIS A 48 6.36 -0.28 -4.62
N SER A 49 6.89 -0.94 -5.65
CA SER A 49 6.06 -1.75 -6.55
C SER A 49 5.93 -3.18 -6.03
N THR A 50 4.98 -3.94 -6.56
CA THR A 50 4.88 -5.39 -6.32
C THR A 50 6.18 -6.13 -6.70
N LEU A 51 6.91 -5.61 -7.69
CA LEU A 51 8.24 -6.08 -8.07
C LEU A 51 9.27 -5.90 -6.95
N THR A 52 9.29 -4.74 -6.28
CA THR A 52 10.21 -4.48 -5.16
C THR A 52 9.95 -5.45 -4.00
N ALA A 53 8.67 -5.73 -3.72
CA ALA A 53 8.29 -6.72 -2.71
C ALA A 53 8.75 -8.13 -3.07
N LEU A 54 8.59 -8.52 -4.33
CA LEU A 54 8.98 -9.86 -4.81
C LEU A 54 10.51 -10.04 -4.77
N LEU A 55 11.25 -9.02 -5.17
CA LEU A 55 12.72 -9.02 -5.11
C LEU A 55 13.21 -9.13 -3.66
N ASP A 56 12.67 -8.32 -2.74
CA ASP A 56 13.03 -8.36 -1.32
C ASP A 56 12.79 -9.76 -0.70
N ILE A 57 11.68 -10.40 -1.03
CA ILE A 57 11.40 -11.78 -0.57
C ILE A 57 12.40 -12.77 -1.18
N THR A 58 12.71 -12.63 -2.47
CA THR A 58 13.62 -13.55 -3.18
C THR A 58 15.04 -13.44 -2.65
N ASP A 59 15.55 -12.22 -2.45
CA ASP A 59 16.87 -11.96 -1.87
C ASP A 59 16.95 -12.49 -0.44
N LYS A 60 15.89 -12.29 0.34
CA LYS A 60 15.79 -12.83 1.69
C LYS A 60 15.80 -14.36 1.71
N TRP A 61 15.16 -15.03 0.76
CA TRP A 61 15.22 -16.49 0.65
C TRP A 61 16.61 -16.98 0.28
N TYR A 62 17.26 -16.33 -0.69
CA TYR A 62 18.61 -16.69 -1.13
C TYR A 62 19.62 -16.56 0.02
N SER A 63 19.57 -15.45 0.75
CA SER A 63 20.45 -15.20 1.91
C SER A 63 20.26 -16.20 3.07
N ASN A 64 19.07 -16.80 3.22
CA ASN A 64 18.81 -17.84 4.22
C ASN A 64 19.21 -19.24 3.75
N MET A 65 19.42 -19.45 2.44
CA MET A 65 19.94 -20.71 1.91
C MET A 65 21.48 -20.74 1.90
N ASP A 66 22.13 -19.58 1.80
CA ASP A 66 23.58 -19.43 1.85
C ASP A 66 24.16 -19.41 3.29
N ASN A 67 23.31 -19.63 4.30
CA ASN A 67 23.65 -19.68 5.74
C ASN A 67 23.26 -21.04 6.33
#